data_AF-A0A5C5CNB4-F1
#
_entry.id   AF-A0A5C5CNB4-F1
#
_cell.length_a   1.000
_cell.length_b   1.000
_cell.length_c   1.000
_cell.angle_alpha   90.00
_cell.angle_beta   90.00
_cell.angle_gamma   90.00
#
_symmetry.space_group_name_H-M   'P 1'
#
loop_
_entity.id
_entity.type
_entity.pdbx_description
1 polymer ?
#
loop_
_entity_poly.entity_id
_entity_poly.type
_entity_poly.pdbx_seq_one_letter_code
_entity_poly.pdbx_strand_id
1 'polypeptide(L)'
;MVLRRSIFASAAVFPLLFSHGALAAQATGSGTGFLIAKEGWVVTNAHVVDGCDYVEVSSFGKAAEIQSDKQNDLAVLRLPTVPADIQPLKLRNAQPKLGEDVAALGYPLAKLLSDSIKITMGNINSLIGLENDTRYLQISTPIQPGNSGGPLVDRSGFLLGINSAKLDDSYAIKTSGSIPQNVNFAIKSNILELFLQSRSINFTKEDAAASELSSADLAEKVSKSVFQIVCYSNELPKAVASAPPPPPPAVEQQTPSPTYRDTSSSRLNSLAAEYVKLLISSNSDGRTALSVANDAYANYVDYFGKTTTHREVLADKKRYYDRWPIRTSQVRDYTVEVFCENNKCAVTGEYDWFVSSPKRNKKAAGTASFYYVLDMQGGIKVISEGGKARK
;
A
#
# COMPACT_ATOMS: atom_id res chain seq x y z
N MET A 1 63.60 -57.98 -12.66
CA MET A 1 63.67 -56.99 -11.57
C MET A 1 63.21 -55.64 -12.11
N VAL A 2 61.94 -55.30 -11.97
CA VAL A 2 61.39 -53.95 -12.23
C VAL A 2 60.28 -53.73 -11.20
N LEU A 3 60.54 -52.90 -10.18
CA LEU A 3 59.55 -52.47 -9.19
C LEU A 3 58.85 -51.21 -9.70
N ARG A 4 57.53 -51.24 -9.83
CA ARG A 4 56.68 -50.05 -10.00
C ARG A 4 56.35 -49.48 -8.62
N ARG A 5 56.63 -48.18 -8.42
CA ARG A 5 56.18 -47.38 -7.27
C ARG A 5 54.76 -46.88 -7.51
N SER A 6 53.89 -47.03 -6.51
CA SER A 6 52.56 -46.41 -6.48
C SER A 6 52.53 -45.35 -5.37
N ILE A 7 52.10 -44.15 -5.72
CA ILE A 7 51.91 -42.99 -4.83
C ILE A 7 50.44 -42.99 -4.40
N PHE A 8 50.16 -42.95 -3.09
CA PHE A 8 48.84 -42.65 -2.54
C PHE A 8 48.84 -41.24 -1.95
N ALA A 9 47.94 -40.39 -2.46
CA ALA A 9 47.69 -39.04 -1.96
C ALA A 9 46.68 -39.07 -0.81
N SER A 10 46.99 -38.39 0.29
CA SER A 10 46.15 -38.27 1.48
C SER A 10 45.21 -37.06 1.33
N ALA A 11 43.90 -37.26 1.46
CA ALA A 11 42.91 -36.18 1.42
C ALA A 11 42.67 -35.61 2.83
N ALA A 12 42.96 -34.33 3.02
CA ALA A 12 42.64 -33.59 4.25
C ALA A 12 41.17 -33.13 4.22
N VAL A 13 40.44 -33.42 5.30
CA VAL A 13 39.05 -32.99 5.51
C VAL A 13 39.07 -31.68 6.32
N PHE A 14 38.62 -30.59 5.72
CA PHE A 14 38.38 -29.30 6.40
C PHE A 14 36.94 -29.26 6.91
N PRO A 15 36.68 -29.01 8.20
CA PRO A 15 35.31 -28.84 8.68
C PRO A 15 34.82 -27.43 8.33
N LEU A 16 33.72 -27.37 7.56
CA LEU A 16 32.97 -26.14 7.31
C LEU A 16 32.14 -25.78 8.55
N LEU A 17 32.52 -24.70 9.23
CA LEU A 17 31.69 -24.04 10.24
C LEU A 17 30.51 -23.36 9.53
N PHE A 18 29.30 -23.89 9.73
CA PHE A 18 28.06 -23.21 9.34
C PHE A 18 27.73 -22.12 10.36
N SER A 19 28.06 -20.88 10.04
CA SER A 19 27.52 -19.70 10.70
C SER A 19 26.02 -19.60 10.39
N HIS A 20 25.18 -19.85 11.39
CA HIS A 20 23.74 -19.57 11.34
C HIS A 20 23.55 -18.05 11.37
N GLY A 21 23.46 -17.42 10.20
CA GLY A 21 23.04 -16.03 10.09
C GLY A 21 21.57 -15.91 10.49
N ALA A 22 21.28 -15.26 11.62
CA ALA A 22 19.94 -14.81 11.93
C ALA A 22 19.45 -13.89 10.79
N LEU A 23 18.30 -14.21 10.17
CA LEU A 23 17.66 -13.27 9.25
C LEU A 23 17.35 -12.00 10.03
N ALA A 24 17.94 -10.87 9.63
CA ALA A 24 17.54 -9.57 10.16
C ALA A 24 16.14 -9.22 9.63
N ALA A 25 15.22 -8.86 10.52
CA ALA A 25 13.88 -8.41 10.14
C ALA A 25 13.95 -7.24 9.15
N GLN A 26 13.13 -7.27 8.10
CA GLN A 26 13.09 -6.20 7.10
C GLN A 26 11.87 -5.31 7.32
N ALA A 27 12.01 -4.01 7.06
CA ALA A 27 10.91 -3.05 7.15
C ALA A 27 9.93 -3.25 5.98
N THR A 28 8.76 -3.83 6.26
CA THR A 28 7.74 -4.22 5.27
C THR A 28 6.68 -3.15 5.03
N GLY A 29 6.50 -2.21 5.96
CA GLY A 29 5.50 -1.16 5.86
C GLY A 29 5.83 0.05 6.73
N SER A 30 5.14 1.16 6.49
CA SER A 30 5.25 2.36 7.32
C SER A 30 3.98 3.18 7.32
N GLY A 31 3.73 3.87 8.43
CA GLY A 31 2.63 4.80 8.59
C GLY A 31 2.97 5.91 9.58
N THR A 32 1.93 6.55 10.08
CA THR A 32 2.02 7.59 11.11
C THR A 32 1.26 7.13 12.34
N GLY A 33 1.69 7.57 13.51
CA GLY A 33 0.92 7.48 14.74
C GLY A 33 1.08 8.73 15.58
N PHE A 34 0.29 8.86 16.64
CA PHE A 34 0.37 9.99 17.55
C PHE A 34 0.11 9.59 19.01
N LEU A 35 0.75 10.28 19.95
CA LEU A 35 0.57 10.08 21.38
C LEU A 35 -0.84 10.53 21.82
N ILE A 36 -1.59 9.65 22.47
CA ILE A 36 -2.96 9.94 22.96
C ILE A 36 -3.08 9.90 24.49
N ALA A 37 -2.12 9.25 25.17
CA ALA A 37 -2.12 9.09 26.62
C ALA A 37 -0.72 9.29 27.20
N LYS A 38 -0.62 9.89 28.39
CA LYS A 38 0.65 10.19 29.07
C LYS A 38 1.42 8.95 29.44
N GLU A 39 0.71 7.85 29.61
CA GLU A 39 1.27 6.56 29.92
C GLU A 39 2.12 6.04 28.74
N GLY A 40 1.96 6.57 27.52
CA GLY A 40 2.76 6.19 26.36
C GLY A 40 1.98 5.44 25.29
N TRP A 41 0.66 5.63 25.23
CA TRP A 41 -0.16 5.04 24.18
C TRP A 41 -0.12 5.89 22.92
N VAL A 42 0.29 5.27 21.81
CA VAL A 42 0.33 5.86 20.48
C VAL A 42 -0.76 5.23 19.63
N VAL A 43 -1.61 6.04 19.01
CA VAL A 43 -2.66 5.59 18.09
C VAL A 43 -2.10 5.53 16.68
N THR A 44 -2.51 4.53 15.91
CA THR A 44 -2.30 4.40 14.46
C THR A 44 -3.46 3.60 13.84
N ASN A 45 -3.41 3.28 12.55
CA ASN A 45 -4.37 2.38 11.93
C ASN A 45 -4.00 0.91 12.12
N ALA A 46 -4.99 0.02 12.17
CA ALA A 46 -4.75 -1.41 12.29
C ALA A 46 -3.98 -1.97 11.09
N HIS A 47 -4.30 -1.51 9.88
CA HIS A 47 -3.60 -1.97 8.67
C HIS A 47 -2.12 -1.57 8.62
N VAL A 48 -1.70 -0.52 9.35
CA VAL A 48 -0.28 -0.10 9.42
C VAL A 48 0.56 -1.13 10.17
N VAL A 49 -0.06 -1.85 11.10
CA VAL A 49 0.60 -2.77 12.03
C VAL A 49 0.21 -4.24 11.80
N ASP A 50 -0.59 -4.51 10.77
CA ASP A 50 -1.03 -5.86 10.46
C ASP A 50 0.11 -6.69 9.85
N GLY A 51 0.24 -7.95 10.29
CA GLY A 51 1.30 -8.85 9.83
C GLY A 51 2.71 -8.47 10.26
N CYS A 52 2.90 -7.50 11.16
CA CYS A 52 4.21 -7.16 11.71
C CYS A 52 4.62 -8.15 12.80
N ASP A 53 5.87 -8.60 12.76
CA ASP A 53 6.49 -9.32 13.88
C ASP A 53 6.81 -8.37 15.03
N TYR A 54 7.23 -7.16 14.69
CA TYR A 54 7.31 -6.05 15.62
C TYR A 54 7.13 -4.71 14.90
N VAL A 55 6.77 -3.71 15.69
CA VAL A 55 6.58 -2.35 15.23
C VAL A 55 7.58 -1.45 15.94
N GLU A 56 8.27 -0.61 15.19
CA GLU A 56 9.09 0.47 15.74
C GLU A 56 8.35 1.80 15.62
N VAL A 57 8.49 2.61 16.67
CA VAL A 57 8.14 4.01 16.67
C VAL A 57 9.43 4.81 16.57
N SER A 58 9.59 5.59 15.51
CA SER A 58 10.83 6.33 15.25
C SER A 58 11.22 7.19 16.45
N SER A 59 12.49 7.14 16.85
CA SER A 59 13.07 7.77 18.06
C SER A 59 12.73 7.13 19.40
N PHE A 60 11.83 6.13 19.45
CA PHE A 60 11.47 5.41 20.69
C PHE A 60 11.77 3.91 20.64
N GLY A 61 12.01 3.37 19.46
CA GLY A 61 12.34 1.95 19.25
C GLY A 61 11.10 1.07 19.21
N LYS A 62 11.28 -0.22 19.53
CA LYS A 62 10.23 -1.24 19.45
C LYS A 62 9.10 -0.95 20.44
N ALA A 63 7.86 -1.01 19.96
CA ALA A 63 6.67 -0.95 20.79
C ALA A 63 6.63 -2.14 21.75
N ALA A 64 6.31 -1.88 23.02
CA ALA A 64 6.22 -2.89 24.07
C ALA A 64 4.95 -3.76 23.94
N GLU A 65 3.89 -3.17 23.40
CA GLU A 65 2.59 -3.81 23.25
C GLU A 65 1.85 -3.25 22.03
N ILE A 66 1.02 -4.07 21.40
CA ILE A 66 0.15 -3.71 20.29
C ILE A 66 -1.25 -4.24 20.59
N GLN A 67 -2.26 -3.38 20.52
CA GLN A 67 -3.67 -3.77 20.56
C GLN A 67 -4.38 -3.21 19.33
N SER A 68 -5.16 -4.04 18.64
CA SER A 68 -5.84 -3.66 17.40
C SER A 68 -7.34 -3.91 17.43
N ASP A 69 -8.08 -3.04 16.78
CA ASP A 69 -9.45 -3.24 16.30
C ASP A 69 -9.42 -3.18 14.77
N LYS A 70 -9.32 -4.36 14.15
CA LYS A 70 -9.29 -4.50 12.69
C LYS A 70 -10.59 -4.07 12.02
N GLN A 71 -11.73 -4.18 12.70
CA GLN A 71 -13.04 -3.83 12.15
C GLN A 71 -13.13 -2.33 11.93
N ASN A 72 -12.62 -1.54 12.88
CA ASN A 72 -12.61 -0.08 12.81
C ASN A 72 -11.28 0.51 12.33
N ASP A 73 -10.34 -0.35 11.91
CA ASP A 73 -9.02 0.03 11.42
C ASP A 73 -8.23 0.92 12.39
N LEU A 74 -8.29 0.60 13.68
CA LEU A 74 -7.57 1.30 14.75
C LEU A 74 -6.59 0.37 15.45
N ALA A 75 -5.43 0.90 15.83
CA ALA A 75 -4.50 0.23 16.71
C ALA A 75 -3.89 1.21 17.71
N VAL A 76 -3.49 0.69 18.86
CA VAL A 76 -2.66 1.39 19.84
C VAL A 76 -1.38 0.62 20.09
N LEU A 77 -0.30 1.38 20.23
CA LEU A 77 1.05 0.91 20.51
C LEU A 77 1.49 1.45 21.86
N ARG A 78 2.17 0.64 22.64
CA ARG A 78 2.74 1.07 23.92
C ARG A 78 4.21 1.44 23.75
N LEU A 79 4.54 2.70 24.01
CA LEU A 79 5.92 3.13 24.17
C LEU A 79 6.44 2.70 25.56
N PRO A 80 7.71 2.26 25.65
CA PRO A 80 8.31 1.92 26.94
C PRO A 80 8.50 3.17 27.82
N THR A 81 8.88 4.30 27.22
CA THR A 81 9.09 5.58 27.91
C THR A 81 8.70 6.73 26.99
N VAL A 82 8.09 7.78 27.56
CA VAL A 82 7.81 9.04 26.86
C VAL A 82 8.48 10.21 27.59
N PRO A 83 9.27 11.05 26.90
CA PRO A 83 9.81 12.30 27.45
C PRO A 83 8.71 13.21 28.03
N ALA A 84 9.01 13.86 29.15
CA ALA A 84 8.04 14.68 29.89
C ALA A 84 7.57 15.94 29.12
N ASP A 85 8.34 16.40 28.14
CA ASP A 85 8.06 17.54 27.28
C ASP A 85 7.09 17.21 26.14
N ILE A 86 6.85 15.93 25.84
CA ILE A 86 5.87 15.50 24.84
C ILE A 86 4.50 15.35 25.49
N GLN A 87 3.56 16.20 25.06
CA GLN A 87 2.19 16.15 25.55
C GLN A 87 1.30 15.32 24.63
N PRO A 88 0.42 14.45 25.14
CA PRO A 88 -0.55 13.75 24.29
C PRO A 88 -1.50 14.72 23.59
N LEU A 89 -1.96 14.33 22.40
CA LEU A 89 -3.06 15.02 21.75
C LEU A 89 -4.34 14.80 22.55
N LYS A 90 -5.19 15.83 22.55
CA LYS A 90 -6.50 15.78 23.19
C LYS A 90 -7.58 15.58 22.13
N LEU A 91 -8.59 14.78 22.45
CA LEU A 91 -9.79 14.68 21.62
C LEU A 91 -10.59 15.98 21.75
N ARG A 92 -11.28 16.38 20.69
CA ARG A 92 -12.25 17.46 20.83
C ARG A 92 -13.57 16.96 21.41
N ASN A 93 -14.16 17.74 22.32
CA ASN A 93 -15.50 17.46 22.85
C ASN A 93 -16.59 17.61 21.78
N ALA A 94 -16.55 18.73 21.04
CA ALA A 94 -17.52 19.02 20.00
C ALA A 94 -17.33 18.10 18.79
N GLN A 95 -18.44 17.58 18.27
CA GLN A 95 -18.44 16.78 17.04
C GLN A 95 -17.92 17.59 15.83
N PRO A 96 -17.30 16.94 14.84
CA PRO A 96 -16.90 17.60 13.60
C PRO A 96 -18.10 18.19 12.84
N LYS A 97 -17.91 19.34 12.20
CA LYS A 97 -18.93 20.01 11.38
C LYS A 97 -18.56 20.02 9.90
N LEU A 98 -19.57 20.05 9.04
CA LEU A 98 -19.37 20.20 7.60
C LEU A 98 -18.73 21.57 7.31
N GLY A 99 -17.72 21.58 6.44
CA GLY A 99 -16.96 22.78 6.05
C GLY A 99 -15.92 23.24 7.06
N GLU A 100 -15.73 22.51 8.16
CA GLU A 100 -14.76 22.86 9.19
C GLU A 100 -13.32 22.65 8.71
N ASP A 101 -12.46 23.64 8.96
CA ASP A 101 -11.04 23.60 8.60
C ASP A 101 -10.26 22.62 9.47
N VAL A 102 -9.42 21.81 8.82
CA VAL A 102 -8.66 20.74 9.44
C VAL A 102 -7.25 20.63 8.89
N ALA A 103 -6.36 20.11 9.72
CA ALA A 103 -4.99 19.78 9.35
C ALA A 103 -4.72 18.29 9.52
N ALA A 104 -4.07 17.68 8.52
CA ALA A 104 -3.55 16.33 8.62
C ALA A 104 -2.03 16.38 8.76
N LEU A 105 -1.51 15.62 9.72
CA LEU A 105 -0.07 15.48 9.93
C LEU A 105 0.37 14.03 9.74
N GLY A 106 1.57 13.85 9.20
CA GLY A 106 2.18 12.54 9.12
C GLY A 106 3.50 12.48 8.38
N TYR A 107 3.94 11.26 8.12
CA TYR A 107 5.22 10.92 7.49
C TYR A 107 4.98 10.24 6.13
N PRO A 108 4.37 10.94 5.15
CA PRO A 108 4.15 10.34 3.86
C PRO A 108 5.49 10.13 3.17
N LEU A 109 5.63 8.99 2.51
CA LEU A 109 6.78 8.67 1.67
C LEU A 109 8.13 8.88 2.39
N ALA A 110 8.25 8.57 3.68
CA ALA A 110 9.46 8.85 4.47
C ALA A 110 10.74 8.27 3.82
N LYS A 111 10.66 7.05 3.26
CA LYS A 111 11.77 6.41 2.52
C LYS A 111 12.12 7.08 1.18
N LEU A 112 11.30 8.01 0.66
CA LEU A 112 11.37 8.54 -0.71
C LEU A 112 11.43 10.07 -0.81
N LEU A 113 10.97 10.82 0.21
CA LEU A 113 11.02 12.29 0.25
C LEU A 113 11.95 12.82 1.34
N SER A 114 11.53 12.66 2.59
CA SER A 114 12.28 13.04 3.80
C SER A 114 11.63 12.38 5.01
N ASP A 115 12.44 12.08 6.02
CA ASP A 115 11.98 11.58 7.32
C ASP A 115 11.33 12.67 8.19
N SER A 116 11.14 13.88 7.64
CA SER A 116 10.46 14.97 8.33
C SER A 116 8.94 14.82 8.23
N ILE A 117 8.27 15.15 9.33
CA ILE A 117 6.83 15.29 9.37
C ILE A 117 6.35 16.34 8.36
N LYS A 118 5.18 16.10 7.79
CA LYS A 118 4.51 17.00 6.85
C LYS A 118 3.13 17.34 7.38
N ILE A 119 2.70 18.58 7.16
CA ILE A 119 1.36 19.07 7.48
C ILE A 119 0.66 19.47 6.18
N THR A 120 -0.62 19.14 6.09
CA THR A 120 -1.47 19.51 4.96
C THR A 120 -2.77 20.08 5.51
N MET A 121 -3.33 21.06 4.79
CA MET A 121 -4.56 21.75 5.19
C MET A 121 -5.71 21.40 4.24
N GLY A 122 -6.92 21.47 4.77
CA GLY A 122 -8.16 21.28 4.04
C GLY A 122 -9.34 21.51 4.97
N ASN A 123 -10.47 20.93 4.61
CA ASN A 123 -11.73 21.02 5.35
C ASN A 123 -12.49 19.69 5.27
N ILE A 124 -13.53 19.59 6.11
CA ILE A 124 -14.45 18.45 6.12
C ILE A 124 -15.51 18.64 5.04
N ASN A 125 -15.45 17.80 4.00
CA ASN A 125 -16.37 17.81 2.87
C ASN A 125 -17.64 16.98 3.11
N SER A 126 -17.59 16.00 4.01
CA SER A 126 -18.74 15.20 4.41
C SER A 126 -18.54 14.61 5.81
N LEU A 127 -19.64 14.46 6.54
CA LEU A 127 -19.67 13.80 7.86
C LEU A 127 -19.90 12.28 7.75
N ILE A 128 -19.90 11.73 6.56
CA ILE A 128 -20.03 10.30 6.28
C ILE A 128 -18.99 9.88 5.25
N GLY A 129 -18.53 8.64 5.36
CA GLY A 129 -17.62 8.02 4.42
C GLY A 129 -18.31 7.44 3.20
N LEU A 130 -17.56 6.63 2.47
CA LEU A 130 -18.07 5.82 1.36
C LEU A 130 -19.24 4.94 1.80
N GLU A 131 -20.16 4.67 0.88
CA GLU A 131 -21.34 3.81 1.12
C GLU A 131 -22.15 4.23 2.34
N ASN A 132 -22.11 5.52 2.71
CA ASN A 132 -22.70 6.07 3.93
C ASN A 132 -22.12 5.51 5.23
N ASP A 133 -20.86 5.07 5.23
CA ASP A 133 -20.18 4.62 6.45
C ASP A 133 -20.04 5.78 7.45
N THR A 134 -20.82 5.72 8.52
CA THR A 134 -20.92 6.79 9.52
C THR A 134 -19.68 6.91 10.41
N ARG A 135 -18.75 5.97 10.32
CA ARG A 135 -17.48 5.98 11.08
C ARG A 135 -16.47 6.97 10.53
N TYR A 136 -16.61 7.38 9.27
CA TYR A 136 -15.64 8.21 8.57
C TYR A 136 -16.13 9.64 8.34
N LEU A 137 -15.15 10.53 8.18
CA LEU A 137 -15.27 11.86 7.59
C LEU A 137 -14.67 11.81 6.19
N GLN A 138 -15.26 12.55 5.26
CA GLN A 138 -14.59 12.90 4.00
C GLN A 138 -13.92 14.26 4.16
N ILE A 139 -12.67 14.36 3.74
CA ILE A 139 -11.84 15.57 3.87
C ILE A 139 -11.22 15.93 2.52
N SER A 140 -10.97 17.23 2.31
CA SER A 140 -10.22 17.74 1.15
C SER A 140 -8.71 17.72 1.37
N THR A 141 -8.25 17.55 2.61
CA THR A 141 -6.83 17.56 2.96
C THR A 141 -6.07 16.50 2.16
N PRO A 142 -4.95 16.84 1.48
CA PRO A 142 -4.15 15.87 0.75
C PRO A 142 -3.60 14.74 1.64
N ILE A 143 -4.06 13.51 1.40
CA ILE A 143 -3.57 12.30 2.08
C ILE A 143 -2.78 11.44 1.07
N GLN A 144 -1.65 10.89 1.51
CA GLN A 144 -0.77 10.01 0.71
C GLN A 144 -0.35 8.79 1.52
N PRO A 145 0.16 7.72 0.88
CA PRO A 145 0.77 6.60 1.58
C PRO A 145 1.81 7.07 2.62
N GLY A 146 1.64 6.59 3.85
CA GLY A 146 2.42 6.99 5.03
C GLY A 146 1.70 7.97 5.96
N ASN A 147 0.63 8.66 5.52
CA ASN A 147 -0.23 9.46 6.42
C ASN A 147 -1.21 8.60 7.24
N SER A 148 -1.47 7.35 6.83
CA SER A 148 -2.34 6.42 7.57
C SER A 148 -1.94 6.34 9.04
N GLY A 149 -2.92 6.54 9.92
CA GLY A 149 -2.79 6.52 11.37
C GLY A 149 -2.39 7.87 11.97
N GLY A 150 -2.07 8.87 11.14
CA GLY A 150 -1.77 10.22 11.59
C GLY A 150 -3.00 10.99 12.07
N PRO A 151 -2.83 12.06 12.86
CA PRO A 151 -3.96 12.80 13.39
C PRO A 151 -4.58 13.74 12.33
N LEU A 152 -5.90 13.85 12.36
CA LEU A 152 -6.66 14.95 11.76
C LEU A 152 -7.11 15.87 12.90
N VAL A 153 -6.63 17.11 12.90
CA VAL A 153 -6.89 18.08 13.98
C VAL A 153 -7.60 19.32 13.47
N ASP A 154 -8.32 19.99 14.36
CA ASP A 154 -8.83 21.34 14.10
C ASP A 154 -7.73 22.41 14.19
N ARG A 155 -8.11 23.66 13.93
CA ARG A 155 -7.22 24.82 14.00
C ARG A 155 -6.72 25.15 15.41
N SER A 156 -7.27 24.53 16.46
CA SER A 156 -6.76 24.62 17.84
C SER A 156 -5.77 23.48 18.18
N GLY A 157 -5.64 22.48 17.30
CA GLY A 157 -4.80 21.29 17.49
C GLY A 157 -5.47 20.17 18.27
N PHE A 158 -6.80 20.16 18.37
CA PHE A 158 -7.56 19.08 18.99
C PHE A 158 -8.00 18.06 17.94
N LEU A 159 -7.96 16.78 18.32
CA LEU A 159 -8.16 15.65 17.43
C LEU A 159 -9.64 15.49 17.06
N LEU A 160 -9.89 15.46 15.74
CA LEU A 160 -11.20 15.20 15.13
C LEU A 160 -11.28 13.83 14.45
N GLY A 161 -10.13 13.28 14.06
CA GLY A 161 -10.09 11.99 13.42
C GLY A 161 -8.69 11.45 13.22
N ILE A 162 -8.64 10.29 12.58
CA ILE A 162 -7.43 9.52 12.29
C ILE A 162 -7.38 9.35 10.79
N ASN A 163 -6.37 9.94 10.16
CA ASN A 163 -6.19 9.90 8.71
C ASN A 163 -6.12 8.45 8.26
N SER A 164 -6.91 8.10 7.26
CA SER A 164 -6.83 6.82 6.59
C SER A 164 -6.42 7.07 5.15
N ALA A 165 -5.21 6.67 4.77
CA ALA A 165 -4.86 6.57 3.35
C ALA A 165 -5.54 5.35 2.70
N LYS A 166 -6.24 4.51 3.49
CA LYS A 166 -7.01 3.36 3.03
C LYS A 166 -8.38 3.78 2.52
N LEU A 167 -8.39 4.71 1.58
CA LEU A 167 -9.56 4.91 0.75
C LEU A 167 -9.16 4.99 -0.71
N ASP A 168 -8.59 3.85 -1.10
CA ASP A 168 -8.78 3.15 -2.36
C ASP A 168 -9.14 4.07 -3.54
N ASP A 169 -8.10 4.53 -4.24
CA ASP A 169 -8.21 4.96 -5.64
C ASP A 169 -9.08 3.94 -6.40
N SER A 170 -9.05 2.65 -6.05
CA SER A 170 -9.92 1.65 -6.64
C SER A 170 -11.41 1.79 -6.28
N TYR A 171 -11.87 2.22 -5.10
CA TYR A 171 -13.30 2.48 -4.85
C TYR A 171 -13.82 3.70 -5.63
N ALA A 172 -13.01 4.75 -5.66
CA ALA A 172 -13.38 5.98 -6.32
C ALA A 172 -13.42 5.80 -7.86
N ILE A 173 -12.48 5.00 -8.39
CA ILE A 173 -12.49 4.52 -9.78
C ILE A 173 -13.65 3.52 -10.04
N LYS A 174 -13.95 2.58 -9.12
CA LYS A 174 -15.10 1.63 -9.20
C LYS A 174 -16.44 2.34 -9.45
N THR A 175 -16.63 3.51 -8.83
CA THR A 175 -17.93 4.21 -8.83
C THR A 175 -18.00 5.35 -9.85
N SER A 176 -16.90 6.06 -10.12
CA SER A 176 -16.91 7.30 -10.92
C SER A 176 -16.03 7.28 -12.18
N GLY A 177 -15.25 6.22 -12.42
CA GLY A 177 -14.36 6.10 -13.58
C GLY A 177 -13.17 7.06 -13.59
N SER A 178 -12.91 7.78 -12.49
CA SER A 178 -11.76 8.66 -12.31
C SER A 178 -11.29 8.62 -10.86
N ILE A 179 -10.04 9.04 -10.58
CA ILE A 179 -9.58 9.29 -9.21
C ILE A 179 -10.06 10.68 -8.80
N PRO A 180 -11.06 10.80 -7.90
CA PRO A 180 -11.53 12.10 -7.45
C PRO A 180 -10.39 12.80 -6.74
N GLN A 181 -10.05 13.98 -7.23
CA GLN A 181 -9.07 14.84 -6.56
C GLN A 181 -9.71 15.39 -5.28
N ASN A 182 -8.93 15.50 -4.19
CA ASN A 182 -9.37 16.05 -2.90
C ASN A 182 -10.52 15.27 -2.23
N VAL A 183 -10.54 13.94 -2.41
CA VAL A 183 -11.47 13.05 -1.71
C VAL A 183 -10.63 12.08 -0.89
N ASN A 184 -10.42 12.43 0.38
CA ASN A 184 -9.69 11.62 1.34
C ASN A 184 -10.56 11.37 2.57
N PHE A 185 -10.14 10.47 3.46
CA PHE A 185 -10.97 10.07 4.58
C PHE A 185 -10.21 9.97 5.89
N ALA A 186 -10.93 10.19 6.97
CA ALA A 186 -10.45 10.00 8.33
C ALA A 186 -11.50 9.28 9.17
N ILE A 187 -11.08 8.37 10.03
CA ILE A 187 -11.94 7.75 11.03
C ILE A 187 -12.27 8.82 12.07
N LYS A 188 -13.54 8.97 12.45
CA LYS A 188 -13.95 9.97 13.45
C LYS A 188 -13.35 9.67 14.82
N SER A 189 -13.01 10.72 15.56
CA SER A 189 -12.44 10.61 16.91
C SER A 189 -13.37 9.92 17.92
N ASN A 190 -14.69 9.92 17.71
CA ASN A 190 -15.62 9.19 18.58
C ASN A 190 -15.48 7.66 18.47
N ILE A 191 -15.06 7.15 17.30
CA ILE A 191 -14.75 5.71 17.14
C ILE A 191 -13.49 5.37 17.93
N LEU A 192 -12.50 6.25 17.89
CA LEU A 192 -11.30 6.13 18.73
C LEU A 192 -11.64 6.22 20.23
N GLU A 193 -12.51 7.13 20.63
CA GLU A 193 -12.98 7.27 22.01
C GLU A 193 -13.54 5.94 22.56
N LEU A 194 -14.44 5.31 21.80
CA LEU A 194 -15.00 4.00 22.17
C LEU A 194 -13.93 2.91 22.23
N PHE A 195 -12.98 2.91 21.28
CA PHE A 195 -11.88 1.96 21.28
C PHE A 195 -11.00 2.12 22.53
N LEU A 196 -10.57 3.34 22.86
CA LEU A 196 -9.74 3.60 24.04
C LEU A 196 -10.46 3.23 25.34
N GLN A 197 -11.75 3.56 25.45
CA GLN A 197 -12.58 3.17 26.60
C GLN A 197 -12.66 1.64 26.75
N SER A 198 -12.87 0.91 25.65
CA SER A 198 -12.92 -0.56 25.66
C SER A 198 -11.61 -1.22 26.13
N ARG A 199 -10.49 -0.50 26.01
CA ARG A 199 -9.15 -0.93 26.45
C ARG A 199 -8.71 -0.33 27.79
N SER A 200 -9.58 0.44 28.44
CA SER A 200 -9.28 1.15 29.69
C SER A 200 -8.06 2.09 29.57
N ILE A 201 -7.89 2.73 28.41
CA ILE A 201 -6.82 3.70 28.17
C ILE A 201 -7.35 5.09 28.50
N ASN A 202 -6.66 5.79 29.40
CA ASN A 202 -6.99 7.16 29.75
C ASN A 202 -6.62 8.12 28.60
N PHE A 203 -7.54 9.00 28.26
CA PHE A 203 -7.31 10.10 27.31
C PHE A 203 -7.98 11.36 27.84
N THR A 204 -7.63 12.50 27.27
CA THR A 204 -8.21 13.79 27.65
C THR A 204 -8.97 14.38 26.48
N LYS A 205 -10.03 15.14 26.82
CA LYS A 205 -10.82 15.89 25.86
C LYS A 205 -10.73 17.38 26.18
N GLU A 206 -10.95 18.21 25.17
CA GLU A 206 -10.94 19.67 25.31
C GLU A 206 -12.02 20.29 24.41
N ASP A 207 -12.55 21.43 24.84
CA ASP A 207 -13.42 22.24 23.99
C ASP A 207 -12.59 23.00 22.95
N ALA A 208 -13.18 23.27 21.79
CA ALA A 208 -12.53 24.08 20.75
C ALA A 208 -12.12 25.43 21.35
N ALA A 209 -10.87 25.86 21.11
CA ALA A 209 -10.41 27.13 21.64
C ALA A 209 -11.11 28.28 20.89
N ALA A 210 -11.32 29.41 21.57
CA ALA A 210 -11.90 30.61 20.96
C ALA A 210 -10.99 31.23 19.88
N SER A 211 -9.68 30.95 19.93
CA SER A 211 -8.70 31.42 18.95
C SER A 211 -8.05 30.26 18.20
N GLU A 212 -7.95 30.43 16.88
CA GLU A 212 -7.29 29.49 15.98
C GLU A 212 -5.78 29.76 15.89
N LEU A 213 -4.99 28.69 15.78
CA LEU A 213 -3.56 28.78 15.55
C LEU A 213 -3.26 29.01 14.07
N SER A 214 -2.15 29.69 13.76
CA SER A 214 -1.63 29.71 12.40
C SER A 214 -1.23 28.29 11.96
N SER A 215 -1.09 28.08 10.65
CA SER A 215 -0.66 26.77 10.12
C SER A 215 0.73 26.36 10.64
N ALA A 216 1.62 27.33 10.86
CA ALA A 216 2.96 27.10 11.39
C ALA A 216 2.93 26.74 12.88
N ASP A 217 2.19 27.50 13.69
CA ASP A 217 2.08 27.25 15.13
C ASP A 217 1.36 25.92 15.42
N LEU A 218 0.36 25.59 14.59
CA LEU A 218 -0.32 24.30 14.65
C LEU A 218 0.65 23.15 14.36
N ALA A 219 1.48 23.29 13.32
CA ALA A 219 2.49 22.30 12.98
C ALA A 219 3.51 22.13 14.12
N GLU A 220 4.02 23.21 14.67
CA GLU A 220 4.98 23.17 15.79
C GLU A 220 4.38 22.51 17.03
N LYS A 221 3.13 22.86 17.37
CA LYS A 221 2.42 22.30 18.53
C LYS A 221 2.16 20.81 18.39
N VAL A 222 1.60 20.39 17.25
CA VAL A 222 1.07 19.02 17.08
C VAL A 222 2.19 18.04 16.71
N SER A 223 3.18 18.46 15.93
CA SER A 223 4.25 17.57 15.42
C SER A 223 5.06 16.86 16.51
N LYS A 224 5.23 17.48 17.68
CA LYS A 224 5.96 16.90 18.82
C LYS A 224 5.36 15.58 19.31
N SER A 225 4.08 15.37 19.05
CA SER A 225 3.30 14.21 19.51
C SER A 225 2.98 13.23 18.38
N VAL A 226 3.55 13.43 17.19
CA VAL A 226 3.30 12.61 15.99
C VAL A 226 4.59 11.92 15.60
N PHE A 227 4.49 10.63 15.30
CA PHE A 227 5.65 9.76 15.08
C PHE A 227 5.47 8.93 13.82
N GLN A 228 6.59 8.60 13.19
CA GLN A 228 6.61 7.60 12.14
C GLN A 228 6.54 6.20 12.78
N ILE A 229 5.74 5.33 12.17
CA ILE A 229 5.56 3.94 12.56
C ILE A 229 6.16 3.07 11.47
N VAL A 230 6.99 2.09 11.84
CA VAL A 230 7.63 1.17 10.90
C VAL A 230 7.30 -0.27 11.29
N CYS A 231 6.75 -1.01 10.35
CA CYS A 231 6.43 -2.42 10.49
C CYS A 231 7.64 -3.26 10.05
N TYR A 232 8.04 -4.22 10.88
CA TYR A 232 9.08 -5.19 10.56
C TYR A 232 8.52 -6.60 10.64
N SER A 233 8.95 -7.46 9.70
CA SER A 233 8.71 -8.89 9.76
C SER A 233 9.97 -9.68 9.39
N ASN A 234 10.17 -10.82 10.06
CA ASN A 234 11.22 -11.80 9.78
C ASN A 234 10.80 -12.79 8.71
N GLU A 235 9.51 -12.85 8.36
CA GLU A 235 9.11 -13.45 7.10
C GLU A 235 9.60 -12.51 5.98
N LEU A 236 10.48 -13.01 5.10
CA LEU A 236 10.46 -12.51 3.71
C LEU A 236 8.99 -12.50 3.28
N PRO A 237 8.47 -11.42 2.66
CA PRO A 237 7.08 -11.40 2.20
C PRO A 237 6.84 -12.74 1.50
N LYS A 238 5.92 -13.56 2.03
CA LYS A 238 5.78 -14.96 1.61
C LYS A 238 5.79 -15.01 0.09
N ALA A 239 6.90 -15.44 -0.50
CA ALA A 239 6.84 -16.11 -1.79
C ALA A 239 5.91 -17.29 -1.52
N VAL A 240 4.78 -17.36 -2.21
CA VAL A 240 3.97 -18.57 -2.20
C VAL A 240 4.90 -19.68 -2.65
N ALA A 241 5.30 -20.54 -1.72
CA ALA A 241 6.20 -21.64 -1.99
C ALA A 241 5.57 -22.49 -3.10
N SER A 242 6.29 -22.67 -4.20
CA SER A 242 5.94 -23.64 -5.23
C SER A 242 5.79 -25.01 -4.58
N ALA A 243 4.56 -25.53 -4.55
CA ALA A 243 4.30 -26.89 -4.10
C ALA A 243 5.13 -27.88 -4.94
N PRO A 244 5.67 -28.96 -4.36
CA PRO A 244 6.30 -30.03 -5.15
C PRO A 244 5.26 -30.65 -6.09
N PRO A 245 5.68 -31.18 -7.26
CA PRO A 245 4.74 -31.74 -8.23
C PRO A 245 3.96 -32.90 -7.58
N PRO A 246 2.63 -32.98 -7.77
CA PRO A 246 1.85 -34.05 -7.18
C PRO A 246 2.27 -35.40 -7.79
N PRO A 247 2.27 -36.48 -6.99
CA PRO A 247 2.41 -37.83 -7.53
C PRO A 247 1.23 -38.13 -8.48
N PRO A 248 1.41 -39.00 -9.48
CA PRO A 248 0.37 -39.30 -10.45
C PRO A 248 -0.90 -39.79 -9.73
N PRO A 249 -2.10 -39.39 -10.18
CA PRO A 249 -3.32 -39.63 -9.43
C PRO A 249 -3.60 -41.13 -9.37
N ALA A 250 -3.59 -41.66 -8.15
CA ALA A 250 -4.23 -42.94 -7.86
C ALA A 250 -5.74 -42.72 -7.81
N VAL A 251 -6.45 -43.62 -8.48
CA VAL A 251 -7.90 -43.67 -8.52
C VAL A 251 -8.41 -44.02 -7.13
N GLU A 252 -9.38 -43.24 -6.64
CA GLU A 252 -10.62 -43.70 -5.98
C GLU A 252 -10.99 -43.08 -4.60
N GLN A 253 -12.25 -42.61 -4.57
CA GLN A 253 -13.26 -42.47 -3.50
C GLN A 253 -13.20 -41.36 -2.43
N GLN A 254 -14.35 -40.68 -2.33
CA GLN A 254 -14.69 -39.50 -1.53
C GLN A 254 -14.85 -39.79 -0.02
N THR A 255 -14.53 -38.79 0.82
CA THR A 255 -15.37 -38.37 1.98
C THR A 255 -14.98 -36.94 2.41
N PRO A 256 -15.89 -36.11 2.96
CA PRO A 256 -15.72 -34.66 2.99
C PRO A 256 -15.19 -34.11 4.34
N SER A 257 -14.47 -32.99 4.25
CA SER A 257 -14.14 -32.08 5.37
C SER A 257 -14.04 -30.63 4.83
N PRO A 258 -14.17 -29.62 5.71
CA PRO A 258 -15.16 -28.55 5.56
C PRO A 258 -14.84 -27.57 4.43
N THR A 259 -15.88 -27.19 3.71
CA THR A 259 -15.86 -26.27 2.57
C THR A 259 -15.36 -24.88 2.95
N TYR A 260 -14.13 -24.54 2.58
CA TYR A 260 -13.76 -23.17 2.27
C TYR A 260 -14.47 -22.79 0.97
N ARG A 261 -15.49 -21.91 1.04
CA ARG A 261 -16.16 -21.40 -0.16
C ARG A 261 -15.22 -20.44 -0.89
N ASP A 262 -14.50 -20.97 -1.86
CA ASP A 262 -13.80 -20.20 -2.89
C ASP A 262 -14.83 -19.47 -3.77
N THR A 263 -15.05 -18.19 -3.49
CA THR A 263 -16.01 -17.35 -4.21
C THR A 263 -15.53 -17.13 -5.65
N SER A 264 -16.45 -17.03 -6.60
CA SER A 264 -16.13 -16.72 -8.01
C SER A 264 -15.33 -15.42 -8.17
N SER A 265 -15.53 -14.46 -7.26
CA SER A 265 -14.81 -13.19 -7.19
C SER A 265 -13.31 -13.36 -6.90
N SER A 266 -12.94 -14.26 -5.98
CA SER A 266 -11.53 -14.52 -5.64
C SER A 266 -10.74 -15.04 -6.86
N ARG A 267 -11.34 -15.95 -7.64
CA ARG A 267 -10.73 -16.50 -8.87
C ARG A 267 -10.58 -15.48 -9.99
N LEU A 268 -11.59 -14.61 -10.19
CA LEU A 268 -11.52 -13.55 -11.19
C LEU A 268 -10.43 -12.52 -10.85
N ASN A 269 -10.29 -12.18 -9.56
CA ASN A 269 -9.25 -11.25 -9.11
C ASN A 269 -7.85 -11.79 -9.41
N SER A 270 -7.57 -13.05 -9.05
CA SER A 270 -6.26 -13.66 -9.35
C SER A 270 -6.00 -13.75 -10.86
N LEU A 271 -7.01 -14.12 -11.66
CA LEU A 271 -6.88 -14.21 -13.11
C LEU A 271 -6.57 -12.85 -13.76
N ALA A 272 -7.26 -11.79 -13.32
CA ALA A 272 -7.04 -10.44 -13.85
C ALA A 272 -5.66 -9.87 -13.49
N ALA A 273 -5.20 -10.08 -12.24
CA ALA A 273 -3.84 -9.71 -11.83
C ALA A 273 -2.79 -10.37 -12.72
N GLU A 274 -2.86 -11.68 -12.86
CA GLU A 274 -1.89 -12.46 -13.65
C GLU A 274 -1.94 -12.06 -15.13
N TYR A 275 -3.13 -11.83 -15.69
CA TYR A 275 -3.28 -11.37 -17.07
C TYR A 275 -2.57 -10.04 -17.32
N VAL A 276 -2.74 -9.05 -16.42
CA VAL A 276 -2.09 -7.73 -16.57
C VAL A 276 -0.58 -7.82 -16.36
N LYS A 277 -0.10 -8.63 -15.40
CA LYS A 277 1.34 -8.87 -15.22
C LYS A 277 1.96 -9.50 -16.47
N LEU A 278 1.29 -10.50 -17.06
CA LEU A 278 1.70 -11.10 -18.33
C LEU A 278 1.73 -10.07 -19.46
N LEU A 279 0.70 -9.23 -19.58
CA LEU A 279 0.64 -8.18 -20.58
C LEU A 279 1.80 -7.18 -20.43
N ILE A 280 2.07 -6.69 -19.21
CA ILE A 280 3.17 -5.76 -18.93
C ILE A 280 4.52 -6.41 -19.22
N SER A 281 4.74 -7.64 -18.77
CA SER A 281 6.00 -8.36 -19.00
C SER A 281 6.22 -8.63 -20.49
N SER A 282 5.17 -8.96 -21.24
CA SER A 282 5.23 -9.20 -22.69
C SER A 282 5.70 -7.99 -23.49
N ASN A 283 5.51 -6.76 -22.98
CA ASN A 283 6.07 -5.55 -23.62
C ASN A 283 7.60 -5.59 -23.72
N SER A 284 8.26 -6.37 -22.87
CA SER A 284 9.71 -6.59 -22.89
C SER A 284 10.16 -7.52 -24.01
N ASP A 285 9.25 -8.34 -24.58
CA ASP A 285 9.55 -9.22 -25.69
C ASP A 285 9.49 -8.46 -27.02
N GLY A 286 10.67 -8.17 -27.59
CA GLY A 286 10.80 -7.46 -28.86
C GLY A 286 10.12 -8.12 -30.07
N ARG A 287 9.81 -9.42 -30.02
CA ARG A 287 9.25 -10.18 -31.16
C ARG A 287 7.74 -10.34 -31.08
N THR A 288 7.20 -10.52 -29.88
CA THR A 288 5.79 -10.90 -29.69
C THR A 288 4.92 -9.79 -29.08
N ALA A 289 5.51 -8.74 -28.50
CA ALA A 289 4.78 -7.68 -27.79
C ALA A 289 3.60 -7.08 -28.60
N LEU A 290 3.79 -6.82 -29.89
CA LEU A 290 2.73 -6.25 -30.72
C LEU A 290 1.61 -7.26 -31.04
N SER A 291 1.94 -8.54 -31.15
CA SER A 291 0.94 -9.61 -31.33
C SER A 291 0.12 -9.81 -30.06
N VAL A 292 0.78 -9.82 -28.89
CA VAL A 292 0.09 -9.92 -27.61
C VAL A 292 -0.84 -8.72 -27.41
N ALA A 293 -0.38 -7.51 -27.74
CA ALA A 293 -1.25 -6.32 -27.70
C ALA A 293 -2.40 -6.40 -28.72
N ASN A 294 -2.18 -6.96 -29.91
CA ASN A 294 -3.25 -7.15 -30.89
C ASN A 294 -4.39 -8.02 -30.34
N ASP A 295 -4.03 -9.09 -29.64
CA ASP A 295 -5.01 -10.04 -29.11
C ASP A 295 -5.63 -9.56 -27.79
N ALA A 296 -4.91 -8.76 -27.01
CA ALA A 296 -5.34 -8.35 -25.68
C ALA A 296 -6.34 -7.18 -25.66
N TYR A 297 -6.32 -6.27 -26.63
CA TYR A 297 -7.11 -5.02 -26.56
C TYR A 297 -8.47 -5.14 -27.24
N ALA A 298 -9.47 -4.45 -26.69
CA ALA A 298 -10.80 -4.33 -27.28
C ALA A 298 -10.82 -3.40 -28.51
N ASN A 299 -11.93 -3.39 -29.25
CA ASN A 299 -12.13 -2.53 -30.43
C ASN A 299 -12.05 -1.02 -30.09
N TYR A 300 -12.52 -0.66 -28.89
CA TYR A 300 -12.46 0.69 -28.33
C TYR A 300 -11.90 0.61 -26.93
N VAL A 301 -10.97 1.50 -26.62
CA VAL A 301 -10.19 1.49 -25.37
C VAL A 301 -10.10 2.91 -24.85
N ASP A 302 -10.38 3.12 -23.57
CA ASP A 302 -9.94 4.33 -22.90
C ASP A 302 -8.43 4.26 -22.67
N TYR A 303 -7.66 4.91 -23.56
CA TYR A 303 -6.21 4.83 -23.59
C TYR A 303 -5.63 6.15 -23.10
N PHE A 304 -5.10 6.16 -21.88
CA PHE A 304 -4.57 7.32 -21.17
C PHE A 304 -5.56 8.50 -21.09
N GLY A 305 -6.83 8.20 -20.79
CA GLY A 305 -7.90 9.18 -20.62
C GLY A 305 -8.54 9.66 -21.94
N LYS A 306 -8.27 8.97 -23.04
CA LYS A 306 -8.86 9.24 -24.36
C LYS A 306 -9.41 7.97 -24.98
N THR A 307 -10.70 7.98 -25.30
CA THR A 307 -11.33 6.94 -26.12
C THR A 307 -10.64 6.83 -27.48
N THR A 308 -10.06 5.66 -27.74
CA THR A 308 -9.16 5.38 -28.88
C THR A 308 -9.54 4.04 -29.51
N THR A 309 -9.35 3.89 -30.82
CA THR A 309 -9.63 2.63 -31.52
C THR A 309 -8.49 1.62 -31.34
N HIS A 310 -8.80 0.31 -31.42
CA HIS A 310 -7.80 -0.77 -31.38
C HIS A 310 -6.60 -0.53 -32.31
N ARG A 311 -6.87 -0.14 -33.56
CA ARG A 311 -5.85 0.17 -34.57
C ARG A 311 -4.93 1.31 -34.12
N GLU A 312 -5.47 2.34 -33.48
CA GLU A 312 -4.70 3.48 -33.00
C GLU A 312 -3.85 3.13 -31.78
N VAL A 313 -4.37 2.29 -30.87
CA VAL A 313 -3.58 1.72 -29.75
C VAL A 313 -2.40 0.92 -30.29
N LEU A 314 -2.62 0.03 -31.26
CA LEU A 314 -1.54 -0.76 -31.86
C LEU A 314 -0.52 0.11 -32.60
N ALA A 315 -0.97 1.15 -33.30
CA ALA A 315 -0.08 2.10 -33.94
C ALA A 315 0.79 2.83 -32.90
N ASP A 316 0.24 3.18 -31.74
CA ASP A 316 0.99 3.82 -30.66
C ASP A 316 2.01 2.90 -30.01
N LYS A 317 1.59 1.68 -29.64
CA LYS A 317 2.49 0.66 -29.09
C LYS A 317 3.60 0.31 -30.07
N LYS A 318 3.29 0.16 -31.36
CA LYS A 318 4.30 -0.04 -32.41
C LYS A 318 5.32 1.11 -32.43
N ARG A 319 4.87 2.38 -32.42
CA ARG A 319 5.77 3.54 -32.35
C ARG A 319 6.64 3.52 -31.10
N TYR A 320 6.09 3.13 -29.96
CA TYR A 320 6.85 2.99 -28.71
C TYR A 320 7.90 1.87 -28.83
N TYR A 321 7.54 0.71 -29.38
CA TYR A 321 8.45 -0.43 -29.55
C TYR A 321 9.57 -0.13 -30.55
N ASP A 322 9.26 0.53 -31.67
CA ASP A 322 10.26 0.97 -32.65
C ASP A 322 11.21 2.02 -32.05
N ARG A 323 10.68 2.92 -31.21
CA ARG A 323 11.44 3.97 -30.53
C ARG A 323 12.41 3.40 -29.48
N TRP A 324 12.02 2.32 -28.81
CA TRP A 324 12.73 1.68 -27.70
C TRP A 324 12.82 0.17 -27.93
N PRO A 325 13.74 -0.34 -28.77
CA PRO A 325 13.79 -1.77 -29.12
C PRO A 325 14.19 -2.69 -27.97
N ILE A 326 14.97 -2.20 -26.99
CA ILE A 326 15.32 -2.94 -25.78
C ILE A 326 14.49 -2.38 -24.64
N ARG A 327 13.71 -3.23 -23.97
CA ARG A 327 12.77 -2.85 -22.92
C ARG A 327 12.72 -3.94 -21.88
N THR A 328 12.62 -3.56 -20.62
CA THR A 328 12.31 -4.48 -19.51
C THR A 328 11.33 -3.82 -18.57
N SER A 329 10.37 -4.59 -18.09
CA SER A 329 9.38 -4.17 -17.11
C SER A 329 9.28 -5.20 -16.00
N GLN A 330 9.34 -4.77 -14.74
CA GLN A 330 9.17 -5.61 -13.57
C GLN A 330 8.05 -5.05 -12.70
N VAL A 331 6.91 -5.73 -12.66
CA VAL A 331 5.79 -5.34 -11.80
C VAL A 331 6.17 -5.54 -10.35
N ARG A 332 5.84 -4.57 -9.50
CA ARG A 332 5.98 -4.67 -8.05
C ARG A 332 4.74 -5.37 -7.50
N ASP A 333 4.81 -6.69 -7.34
CA ASP A 333 3.66 -7.52 -6.99
C ASP A 333 2.88 -7.02 -5.76
N TYR A 334 3.59 -6.49 -4.75
CA TYR A 334 2.98 -5.97 -3.52
C TYR A 334 2.19 -4.67 -3.72
N THR A 335 2.32 -4.02 -4.87
CA THR A 335 1.54 -2.82 -5.24
C THR A 335 0.32 -3.17 -6.09
N VAL A 336 0.18 -4.44 -6.48
CA VAL A 336 -0.90 -4.86 -7.39
C VAL A 336 -2.18 -4.99 -6.60
N GLU A 337 -3.17 -4.19 -6.95
CA GLU A 337 -4.52 -4.29 -6.41
C GLU A 337 -5.46 -4.69 -7.54
N VAL A 338 -6.38 -5.61 -7.23
CA VAL A 338 -7.37 -6.09 -8.18
C VAL A 338 -8.76 -5.99 -7.58
N PHE A 339 -9.69 -5.50 -8.39
CA PHE A 339 -11.09 -5.55 -8.06
C PHE A 339 -11.92 -5.97 -9.27
N CYS A 340 -12.64 -7.09 -9.15
CA CYS A 340 -13.57 -7.58 -10.15
C CYS A 340 -15.02 -7.47 -9.72
N GLU A 341 -15.86 -6.90 -10.58
CA GLU A 341 -17.32 -6.85 -10.43
C GLU A 341 -17.99 -6.93 -11.81
N ASN A 342 -19.08 -7.70 -11.93
CA ASN A 342 -19.86 -7.84 -13.18
C ASN A 342 -19.00 -8.20 -14.42
N ASN A 343 -18.07 -9.15 -14.25
CA ASN A 343 -17.10 -9.56 -15.28
C ASN A 343 -16.16 -8.43 -15.74
N LYS A 344 -16.03 -7.34 -15.01
CA LYS A 344 -15.01 -6.31 -15.27
C LYS A 344 -14.02 -6.28 -14.13
N CYS A 345 -12.74 -6.22 -14.45
CA CYS A 345 -11.66 -6.23 -13.46
C CYS A 345 -10.77 -5.02 -13.63
N ALA A 346 -10.70 -4.18 -12.60
CA ALA A 346 -9.71 -3.11 -12.51
C ALA A 346 -8.43 -3.67 -11.86
N VAL A 347 -7.28 -3.38 -12.46
CA VAL A 347 -5.96 -3.79 -11.97
C VAL A 347 -5.04 -2.58 -11.95
N THR A 348 -4.54 -2.23 -10.77
CA THR A 348 -3.59 -1.13 -10.55
C THR A 348 -2.27 -1.66 -10.02
N GLY A 349 -1.23 -0.83 -10.09
CA GLY A 349 0.02 -1.07 -9.38
C GLY A 349 1.16 -0.22 -9.90
N GLU A 350 2.38 -0.61 -9.55
CA GLU A 350 3.62 -0.01 -10.01
C GLU A 350 4.52 -1.04 -10.70
N TYR A 351 5.34 -0.57 -11.63
CA TYR A 351 6.41 -1.37 -12.23
C TYR A 351 7.67 -0.54 -12.42
N ASP A 352 8.81 -1.19 -12.24
CA ASP A 352 10.10 -0.66 -12.62
C ASP A 352 10.34 -0.95 -14.10
N TRP A 353 10.85 0.05 -14.81
CA TRP A 353 11.06 -0.04 -16.25
C TRP A 353 12.44 0.44 -16.64
N PHE A 354 12.97 -0.17 -17.70
CA PHE A 354 14.17 0.26 -18.38
C PHE A 354 13.95 0.18 -19.88
N VAL A 355 14.45 1.18 -20.61
CA VAL A 355 14.42 1.22 -22.07
C VAL A 355 15.76 1.66 -22.63
N SER A 356 16.14 1.07 -23.77
CA SER A 356 17.32 1.46 -24.53
C SER A 356 17.07 1.42 -26.03
N SER A 357 17.62 2.41 -26.71
CA SER A 357 17.66 2.49 -28.16
C SER A 357 19.10 2.70 -28.63
N PRO A 358 19.81 1.61 -28.98
CA PRO A 358 21.20 1.70 -29.45
C PRO A 358 21.35 2.62 -30.66
N LYS A 359 20.43 2.52 -31.64
CA LYS A 359 20.42 3.38 -32.84
C LYS A 359 20.33 4.88 -32.52
N ARG A 360 19.66 5.24 -31.43
CA ARG A 360 19.46 6.63 -30.99
C ARG A 360 20.46 7.06 -29.92
N ASN A 361 21.33 6.15 -29.45
CA ASN A 361 22.18 6.33 -28.28
C ASN A 361 21.44 6.91 -27.05
N LYS A 362 20.25 6.37 -26.74
CA LYS A 362 19.46 6.79 -25.58
C LYS A 362 19.13 5.62 -24.67
N LYS A 363 19.09 5.90 -23.36
CA LYS A 363 18.63 5.01 -22.30
C LYS A 363 17.77 5.80 -21.32
N ALA A 364 16.83 5.14 -20.67
CA ALA A 364 16.07 5.69 -19.55
C ALA A 364 15.59 4.54 -18.66
N ALA A 365 15.43 4.81 -17.38
CA ALA A 365 14.85 3.91 -16.41
C ALA A 365 14.04 4.71 -15.39
N GLY A 366 13.18 4.03 -14.65
CA GLY A 366 12.42 4.64 -13.56
C GLY A 366 11.32 3.71 -13.08
N THR A 367 10.40 4.27 -12.32
CA THR A 367 9.19 3.57 -11.87
C THR A 367 7.97 4.21 -12.54
N ALA A 368 6.96 3.43 -12.86
CA ALA A 368 5.70 3.95 -13.38
C ALA A 368 4.53 3.31 -12.62
N SER A 369 3.50 4.10 -12.34
CA SER A 369 2.21 3.52 -11.98
C SER A 369 1.49 3.05 -13.25
N PHE A 370 0.67 2.03 -13.12
CA PHE A 370 -0.19 1.52 -14.18
C PHE A 370 -1.62 1.31 -13.68
N TYR A 371 -2.55 1.33 -14.63
CA TYR A 371 -3.95 1.00 -14.43
C TYR A 371 -4.48 0.30 -15.68
N TYR A 372 -5.20 -0.79 -15.50
CA TYR A 372 -5.93 -1.49 -16.56
C TYR A 372 -7.36 -1.78 -16.12
N VAL A 373 -8.29 -1.74 -17.06
CA VAL A 373 -9.61 -2.36 -16.90
C VAL A 373 -9.75 -3.45 -17.94
N LEU A 374 -10.12 -4.64 -17.47
CA LEU A 374 -10.40 -5.81 -18.27
C LEU A 374 -11.91 -6.02 -18.35
N ASP A 375 -12.42 -6.31 -19.53
CA ASP A 375 -13.67 -7.03 -19.73
C ASP A 375 -13.35 -8.53 -19.76
N MET A 376 -13.97 -9.30 -18.89
CA MET A 376 -13.77 -10.74 -18.72
C MET A 376 -14.86 -11.54 -19.45
N GLN A 377 -15.85 -10.89 -20.07
CA GLN A 377 -16.97 -11.55 -20.75
C GLN A 377 -16.56 -12.03 -22.15
N GLY A 378 -16.70 -13.34 -22.42
CA GLY A 378 -16.44 -13.90 -23.76
C GLY A 378 -14.98 -13.90 -24.19
N GLY A 379 -14.05 -13.68 -23.26
CA GLY A 379 -12.61 -13.55 -23.47
C GLY A 379 -12.06 -12.31 -22.77
N ILE A 380 -10.82 -12.35 -22.27
CA ILE A 380 -10.24 -11.22 -21.54
C ILE A 380 -9.81 -10.14 -22.54
N LYS A 381 -10.37 -8.93 -22.41
CA LYS A 381 -10.03 -7.78 -23.25
C LYS A 381 -9.72 -6.54 -22.43
N VAL A 382 -8.64 -5.85 -22.76
CA VAL A 382 -8.32 -4.53 -22.19
C VAL A 382 -9.26 -3.49 -22.79
N ILE A 383 -10.08 -2.88 -21.93
CA ILE A 383 -11.00 -1.79 -22.27
C ILE A 383 -10.53 -0.42 -21.75
N SER A 384 -9.55 -0.41 -20.83
CA SER A 384 -8.86 0.81 -20.41
C SER A 384 -7.39 0.50 -20.05
N GLU A 385 -6.49 1.41 -20.42
CA GLU A 385 -5.08 1.41 -20.01
C GLU A 385 -4.65 2.83 -19.66
N GLY A 386 -3.94 2.98 -18.55
CA GLY A 386 -3.32 4.24 -18.15
C GLY A 386 -2.10 4.02 -17.27
N GLY A 387 -1.45 5.12 -16.92
CA GLY A 387 -0.27 5.09 -16.07
C GLY A 387 0.54 6.38 -16.15
N LYS A 388 1.52 6.52 -15.26
CA LYS A 388 2.40 7.69 -15.22
C LYS A 388 3.82 7.30 -14.86
N ALA A 389 4.75 7.57 -15.76
CA ALA A 389 6.18 7.38 -15.51
C ALA A 389 6.71 8.48 -14.57
N ARG A 390 7.51 8.07 -13.58
CA ARG A 390 8.31 8.91 -12.71
C ARG A 390 9.76 8.72 -13.12
N LYS A 391 10.43 9.81 -13.51
CA LYS A 391 11.84 9.81 -13.92
C LYS A 391 12.74 10.03 -12.73
#